data_AF-A0A662EDN8-F1
#
_entry.id   AF-A0A662EDN8-F1
#
_cell.length_a   1.000
_cell.length_b   1.000
_cell.length_c   1.000
_cell.angle_alpha   90.00
_cell.angle_beta   90.00
_cell.angle_gamma   90.00
#
_symmetry.space_group_name_H-M   'P 1'
#
loop_
_entity.id
_entity.type
_entity.pdbx_description
1 polymer ?
#
loop_
_entity_poly.entity_id
_entity_poly.type
_entity_poly.pdbx_seq_one_letter_code
_entity_poly.pdbx_strand_id
1 'polypeptide(L)'
;MGNMPFVVSMILVGLGFLALITRRNLIKLAIGISVIEMGVNLFLVSLGYVKGGIAPIYTYAPPGFKEMVFPTPQALTLTAIVIGLATT
;
A
#
# COMPACT_ATOMS: atom_id res chain seq x y z
N MET A 1 -10.60 15.52 -0.71
CA MET A 1 -9.56 14.82 0.07
C MET A 1 -8.59 14.08 -0.87
N GLY A 2 -7.96 14.77 -1.83
CA GLY A 2 -7.23 14.10 -2.93
C GLY A 2 -5.83 13.60 -2.58
N ASN A 3 -5.14 14.22 -1.62
CA ASN A 3 -3.72 13.95 -1.36
C ASN A 3 -3.41 13.39 0.04
N MET A 4 -4.44 13.21 0.86
CA MET A 4 -4.31 12.64 2.21
C MET A 4 -3.61 11.26 2.23
N PRO A 5 -3.91 10.32 1.31
CA PRO A 5 -3.22 9.02 1.32
C PRO A 5 -1.72 9.12 1.01
N PHE A 6 -1.30 10.05 0.13
CA PHE A 6 0.12 10.26 -0.16
C PHE A 6 0.88 10.77 1.07
N VAL A 7 0.32 11.76 1.77
CA VAL A 7 0.96 12.31 3.00
C VAL A 7 1.07 11.23 4.07
N VAL A 8 0.03 10.43 4.28
CA VAL A 8 0.03 9.33 5.26
C VAL A 8 1.05 8.25 4.91
N SER A 9 1.13 7.85 3.63
CA SER A 9 2.13 6.87 3.18
C SER A 9 3.57 7.35 3.41
N MET A 10 3.83 8.64 3.15
CA MET A 10 5.16 9.23 3.33
C MET A 10 5.55 9.31 4.81
N ILE A 11 4.59 9.62 5.69
CA ILE A 11 4.80 9.60 7.15
C ILE A 11 5.10 8.17 7.64
N LEU A 12 4.34 7.17 7.17
CA LEU A 12 4.56 5.76 7.53
C LEU A 12 5.96 5.27 7.13
N VAL A 13 6.37 5.53 5.89
CA VAL A 13 7.72 5.19 5.41
C VAL A 13 8.78 5.91 6.24
N GLY A 14 8.59 7.20 6.53
CA GLY A 14 9.50 7.98 7.39
C GLY A 14 9.63 7.42 8.80
N LEU A 15 8.51 7.05 9.44
CA LEU A 15 8.51 6.43 10.78
C LEU A 15 9.21 5.06 10.78
N GLY A 16 8.98 4.24 9.76
CA GLY A 16 9.67 2.96 9.61
C GLY A 16 11.19 3.13 9.45
N PHE A 17 11.62 4.14 8.68
CA PHE A 17 13.03 4.48 8.51
C PHE A 17 13.68 4.96 9.82
N LEU A 18 12.98 5.80 10.58
CA LEU A 18 13.42 6.24 11.91
C LEU A 18 13.54 5.08 12.88
N ALA A 19 12.61 4.12 12.83
CA ALA A 19 12.67 2.90 13.64
C ALA A 19 13.89 2.03 13.29
N LEU A 20 14.24 1.95 12.00
CA LEU A 20 15.40 1.19 11.52
C LEU A 20 16.73 1.74 12.04
N ILE A 21 16.89 3.08 12.03
CA ILE A 21 18.14 3.75 12.44
C ILE A 21 18.29 3.78 13.97
N THR A 22 17.18 3.99 14.70
CA THR A 22 17.23 4.26 16.14
C THR A 22 17.34 2.98 16.98
N ARG A 23 16.88 1.84 16.47
CA ARG A 23 16.75 0.60 17.26
C ARG A 23 17.87 -0.39 16.93
N ARG A 24 18.60 -0.84 17.95
CA ARG A 24 19.60 -1.92 17.85
C ARG A 24 19.05 -3.33 18.08
N ASN A 25 17.80 -3.44 18.54
CA ASN A 25 17.18 -4.74 18.78
C ASN A 25 16.59 -5.27 17.47
N LEU A 26 16.97 -6.49 17.09
CA LEU A 26 16.56 -7.17 15.85
C LEU A 26 15.03 -7.27 15.71
N ILE A 27 14.30 -7.54 16.80
CA ILE A 27 12.83 -7.63 16.74
C ILE A 27 12.21 -6.26 16.38
N LYS A 28 12.75 -5.17 16.94
CA LYS A 28 12.28 -3.82 16.62
C LYS A 28 12.66 -3.40 15.21
N LEU A 29 13.76 -3.94 14.68
CA LEU A 29 14.18 -3.72 13.30
C LEU A 29 13.20 -4.38 12.32
N ALA A 30 12.83 -5.65 12.56
CA ALA A 30 11.84 -6.36 11.76
C ALA A 30 10.49 -5.63 11.71
N ILE A 31 9.98 -5.18 12.86
CA ILE A 31 8.76 -4.37 12.93
C ILE A 31 8.90 -3.06 12.13
N GLY A 32 10.07 -2.41 12.20
CA GLY A 32 10.36 -1.20 11.42
C GLY A 32 10.29 -1.46 9.91
N ILE A 33 10.81 -2.59 9.44
CA ILE A 33 10.75 -3.01 8.02
C ILE A 33 9.29 -3.25 7.60
N SER A 34 8.50 -3.96 8.40
CA SER A 34 7.08 -4.19 8.10
C SER A 34 6.29 -2.87 8.00
N VAL A 35 6.62 -1.87 8.84
CA VAL A 35 5.98 -0.54 8.77
C VAL A 35 6.35 0.21 7.48
N ILE A 36 7.59 0.12 7.02
CA ILE A 36 8.00 0.69 5.72
C ILE A 36 7.19 0.05 4.60
N GLU A 37 7.09 -1.27 4.61
CA GLU A 37 6.39 -2.03 3.59
C GLU A 37 4.89 -1.70 3.53
N MET A 38 4.24 -1.59 4.69
CA MET A 38 2.84 -1.12 4.78
C MET A 38 2.69 0.30 4.20
N GLY A 39 3.64 1.20 4.45
CA GLY A 39 3.66 2.55 3.88
C GLY A 39 3.78 2.55 2.35
N VAL A 40 4.67 1.73 1.80
CA VAL A 40 4.85 1.56 0.35
C VAL A 40 3.61 0.93 -0.30
N ASN A 41 3.01 -0.08 0.33
CA ASN A 41 1.79 -0.71 -0.14
C ASN A 41 0.62 0.29 -0.19
N LEU A 42 0.47 1.13 0.84
CA LEU A 42 -0.52 2.20 0.86
C LEU A 42 -0.30 3.21 -0.27
N PHE A 43 0.96 3.58 -0.53
CA PHE A 43 1.33 4.46 -1.63
C PHE A 43 0.93 3.87 -2.98
N LEU A 44 1.27 2.60 -3.24
CA LEU A 44 0.92 1.92 -4.48
C LEU A 44 -0.60 1.82 -4.71
N VAL A 45 -1.37 1.46 -3.69
CA VAL A 45 -2.85 1.42 -3.80
C VAL A 45 -3.41 2.81 -4.11
N SER A 46 -2.87 3.85 -3.49
CA SER A 46 -3.33 5.23 -3.72
C SER A 46 -3.09 5.74 -5.14
N LEU A 47 -2.04 5.26 -5.83
CA LEU A 47 -1.79 5.59 -7.24
C LEU A 47 -2.80 4.94 -8.19
N GLY A 48 -3.33 3.77 -7.83
CA GLY A 48 -4.33 3.06 -8.63
C GLY A 48 -5.76 3.58 -8.45
N TYR A 49 -5.98 4.51 -7.52
CA TYR A 49 -7.30 5.01 -7.19
C TYR A 49 -7.82 5.98 -8.26
N VAL A 50 -9.00 5.66 -8.80
CA VAL A 50 -9.75 6.49 -9.74
C VAL A 50 -11.01 7.00 -9.02
N LYS A 51 -11.25 8.30 -9.07
CA LYS A 51 -12.38 8.94 -8.38
C LYS A 51 -13.70 8.44 -8.96
N GLY A 52 -14.49 7.72 -8.16
CA GLY A 52 -15.75 7.11 -8.61
C GLY A 52 -15.58 5.76 -9.32
N GLY A 53 -14.36 5.23 -9.38
CA GLY A 53 -14.08 3.92 -9.96
C GLY A 53 -14.62 2.78 -9.10
N ILE A 54 -15.22 1.79 -9.75
CA ILE A 54 -15.63 0.53 -9.11
C ILE A 54 -14.46 -0.46 -9.04
N ALA A 55 -14.56 -1.44 -8.16
CA ALA A 55 -13.60 -2.55 -8.10
C ALA A 55 -13.51 -3.25 -9.48
N PRO A 56 -12.31 -3.69 -9.92
CA PRO A 56 -12.10 -4.26 -11.25
C PRO A 56 -12.55 -5.74 -11.27
N ILE A 57 -13.83 -5.97 -10.99
CA ILE A 57 -14.46 -7.28 -10.96
C ILE A 57 -15.66 -7.24 -11.90
N TYR A 58 -15.47 -7.76 -13.12
CA TYR A 58 -16.50 -7.71 -14.18
C TYR A 58 -17.81 -8.41 -13.80
N THR A 59 -17.75 -9.49 -13.01
CA THR A 59 -18.93 -10.29 -12.62
C THR A 59 -19.92 -9.54 -11.71
N TYR A 60 -19.46 -8.52 -10.98
CA TYR A 60 -20.28 -7.72 -10.06
C TYR A 60 -20.42 -6.25 -10.49
N ALA A 61 -20.06 -5.93 -11.75
CA ALA A 61 -20.12 -4.56 -12.23
C ALA A 61 -21.59 -4.11 -12.43
N PRO A 62 -22.03 -2.98 -11.87
CA PRO A 62 -23.34 -2.42 -12.14
C PRO A 62 -23.50 -2.08 -13.63
N PRO A 63 -24.66 -2.35 -14.26
CA PRO A 63 -24.88 -2.01 -15.66
C PRO A 63 -24.71 -0.51 -15.88
N GLY A 64 -23.78 -0.12 -16.76
CA GLY A 64 -23.52 1.28 -17.13
C GLY A 64 -22.28 1.92 -16.53
N PHE A 65 -21.55 1.27 -15.61
CA PHE A 65 -20.28 1.78 -15.09
C PHE A 65 -19.11 1.41 -16.01
N LYS A 66 -18.44 2.42 -16.58
CA LYS A 66 -17.25 2.26 -17.44
C LYS A 66 -15.93 2.51 -16.73
N GLU A 67 -15.93 3.20 -15.59
CA GLU A 67 -14.70 3.56 -14.88
C GLU A 67 -14.40 2.54 -13.78
N MET A 68 -13.32 1.78 -13.98
CA MET A 68 -12.78 0.85 -13.00
C MET A 68 -11.46 1.41 -12.47
N VAL A 69 -11.15 1.15 -11.21
CA VAL A 69 -9.80 1.43 -10.68
C VAL A 69 -8.76 0.55 -11.36
N PHE A 70 -7.51 1.02 -11.41
CA PHE A 70 -6.47 0.26 -12.10
C PHE A 70 -6.19 -1.07 -11.39
N PRO A 71 -6.22 -2.21 -12.10
CA PRO A 71 -5.95 -3.52 -11.51
C PRO A 71 -4.44 -3.76 -11.31
N THR A 72 -3.59 -3.01 -12.02
CA THR A 72 -2.13 -3.23 -11.99
C THR A 72 -1.50 -2.93 -10.63
N PRO A 73 -1.82 -1.83 -9.90
CA PRO A 73 -1.24 -1.60 -8.59
C PRO A 73 -1.77 -2.58 -7.55
N GLN A 74 -3.00 -3.08 -7.72
CA GLN A 74 -3.58 -4.08 -6.83
C GLN A 74 -2.82 -5.41 -6.91
N ALA A 75 -2.56 -5.91 -8.12
CA ALA A 75 -1.75 -7.12 -8.31
C ALA A 75 -0.32 -6.96 -7.78
N LEU A 76 0.29 -5.78 -7.98
CA LEU A 76 1.62 -5.47 -7.45
C LEU A 76 1.62 -5.48 -5.92
N THR A 77 0.63 -4.86 -5.28
CA THR A 77 0.53 -4.82 -3.81
C THR A 77 0.30 -6.19 -3.20
N LEU A 78 -0.47 -7.07 -3.85
CA LEU A 78 -0.71 -8.42 -3.34
C LEU A 78 0.58 -9.26 -3.36
N THR A 79 1.39 -9.12 -4.41
CA THR A 79 2.71 -9.75 -4.48
C THR A 79 3.66 -9.19 -3.42
N ALA A 80 3.67 -7.87 -3.24
CA ALA A 80 4.51 -7.21 -2.24
C ALA A 80 4.21 -7.73 -0.83
N ILE A 81 2.92 -7.80 -0.44
CA ILE A 81 2.50 -8.31 0.88
C ILE A 81 3.01 -9.73 1.13
N VAL A 82 2.97 -10.62 0.13
CA VAL A 82 3.44 -12.01 0.29
C VAL A 82 4.96 -12.07 0.47
N ILE A 83 5.72 -11.20 -0.22
CA ILE A 83 7.17 -11.08 -0.04
C ILE A 83 7.49 -10.56 1.37
N GLY A 84 6.76 -9.56 1.86
CA GLY A 84 6.88 -9.05 3.22
C GLY A 84 6.67 -10.11 4.28
N LEU A 85 5.60 -10.88 4.13
CA LEU A 85 5.24 -11.98 5.02
C LEU A 85 6.28 -13.11 5.02
N ALA A 86 6.99 -13.32 3.91
CA ALA A 86 8.05 -14.33 3.81
C ALA A 86 9.41 -13.83 4.35
N THR A 87 9.63 -12.51 4.38
CA THR A 87 10.91 -11.90 4.79
C THR A 87 10.92 -11.42 6.24
N THR A 88 9.76 -11.11 6.81
CA THR A 88 9.57 -10.76 8.23
C THR A 88 9.44 -12.01 9.09
#